data_AF-A0A4Q5PKX6-F1
#
_entry.id   AF-A0A4Q5PKX6-F1
#
_cell.length_a   1.000
_cell.length_b   1.000
_cell.length_c   1.000
_cell.angle_alpha   90.00
_cell.angle_beta   90.00
_cell.angle_gamma   90.00
#
_symmetry.space_group_name_H-M   'P 1'
#
loop_
_entity.id
_entity.type
_entity.pdbx_description
1 polymer ?
#
loop_
_entity_poly.entity_id
_entity_poly.type
_entity_poly.pdbx_seq_one_letter_code
_entity_poly.pdbx_strand_id
1 'polypeptide(L)'
;MKPASDIGKVIVRLLGSRDEGASICPSEVARSMAGSMAGDEGPWRTLMEPVRAAAAQLAARQIVRVTQGAKEVDLAAPVKGPVRIRRGLKWGNGKALAAEDKAAANEPEQYPATPDGRYFVVRGRLWRKANPSLAAPVREGLVKKLMDARRALRGRRPEAERTAARAQVDEAKQALGERGPVWWTDGAPDFNRHMAKNTPYRDWFAALPGIPGGPD
;
A
#
# COMPACT_ATOMS: atom_id res chain seq x y z
N MET A 1 15.19 2.46 13.18
CA MET A 1 15.02 1.03 12.86
C MET A 1 14.43 0.92 11.46
N LYS A 2 15.09 0.25 10.50
CA LYS A 2 14.54 0.11 9.15
C LYS A 2 13.35 -0.88 9.19
N PRO A 3 12.20 -0.61 8.57
CA PRO A 3 11.03 -1.47 8.66
C PRO A 3 11.28 -2.86 8.04
N ALA A 4 10.62 -3.89 8.56
CA ALA A 4 10.75 -5.27 8.10
C ALA A 4 10.41 -5.45 6.59
N SER A 5 9.53 -4.59 6.06
CA SER A 5 9.16 -4.54 4.64
C SER A 5 10.34 -4.21 3.72
N ASP A 6 11.32 -3.42 4.18
CA ASP A 6 12.52 -3.09 3.40
C ASP A 6 13.49 -4.27 3.32
N ILE A 7 13.58 -5.07 4.39
CA ILE A 7 14.46 -6.25 4.45
C ILE A 7 13.95 -7.34 3.50
N GLY A 8 12.64 -7.60 3.49
CA GLY A 8 12.02 -8.57 2.58
C GLY A 8 12.26 -8.24 1.11
N LYS A 9 12.20 -6.94 0.75
CA LYS A 9 12.52 -6.46 -0.61
C LYS A 9 13.96 -6.74 -1.00
N VAL A 10 14.91 -6.57 -0.08
CA VAL A 10 16.33 -6.89 -0.32
C VAL A 10 16.53 -8.39 -0.52
N ILE A 11 15.90 -9.24 0.30
CA ILE A 11 15.96 -10.70 0.14
C ILE A 11 15.49 -11.11 -1.26
N VAL A 12 14.33 -10.61 -1.70
CA VAL A 12 13.77 -10.94 -3.02
C VAL A 12 14.62 -10.38 -4.15
N ARG A 13 15.16 -9.17 -4.01
CA ARG A 13 16.09 -8.59 -5.01
C ARG A 13 17.34 -9.44 -5.18
N LEU A 14 18.01 -9.81 -4.08
CA LEU A 14 19.25 -10.58 -4.11
C LEU A 14 19.04 -12.00 -4.64
N LEU A 15 17.90 -12.64 -4.32
CA LEU A 15 17.56 -13.93 -4.91
C LEU A 15 17.12 -13.81 -6.37
N GLY A 16 16.50 -12.71 -6.77
CA GLY A 16 16.07 -12.42 -8.14
C GLY A 16 17.22 -12.20 -9.12
N SER A 17 18.35 -11.69 -8.65
CA SER A 17 19.55 -11.47 -9.46
C SER A 17 20.44 -12.72 -9.64
N ARG A 18 20.05 -13.86 -9.07
CA ARG A 18 20.81 -15.12 -9.16
C ARG A 18 20.09 -16.16 -10.04
N ASP A 19 20.78 -17.25 -10.36
CA ASP A 19 20.19 -18.41 -11.00
C ASP A 19 19.11 -19.07 -10.12
N GLU A 20 18.21 -19.83 -10.73
CA GLU A 20 17.01 -20.37 -10.08
C GLU A 20 17.31 -21.29 -8.88
N GLY A 21 18.38 -22.07 -8.95
CA GLY A 21 18.82 -22.97 -7.88
C GLY A 21 19.68 -22.31 -6.80
N ALA A 22 20.07 -21.04 -6.98
CA ALA A 22 20.98 -20.36 -6.10
C ALA A 22 20.34 -20.03 -4.74
N SER A 23 21.20 -19.73 -3.77
CA SER A 23 20.78 -19.35 -2.42
C SER A 23 21.59 -18.16 -1.92
N ILE A 24 21.05 -17.39 -0.98
CA ILE A 24 21.77 -16.34 -0.23
C ILE A 24 21.85 -16.74 1.26
N CYS A 25 22.67 -16.06 2.05
CA CYS A 25 22.66 -16.18 3.52
C CYS A 25 22.19 -14.89 4.19
N PRO A 26 21.74 -14.94 5.46
CA PRO A 26 21.32 -13.73 6.20
C PRO A 26 22.39 -12.64 6.25
N SER A 27 23.66 -13.00 6.40
CA SER A 27 24.76 -12.02 6.46
C SER A 27 24.95 -11.26 5.15
N GLU A 28 24.68 -11.88 4.01
CA GLU A 28 24.72 -11.22 2.71
C GLU A 28 23.65 -10.14 2.59
N VAL A 29 22.42 -10.46 3.03
CA VAL A 29 21.30 -9.50 3.08
C VAL A 29 21.66 -8.31 3.98
N ALA A 30 22.12 -8.59 5.20
CA ALA A 30 22.46 -7.55 6.15
C ALA A 30 23.61 -6.66 5.67
N ARG A 31 24.66 -7.22 5.08
CA ARG A 31 25.78 -6.45 4.50
C ARG A 31 25.31 -5.56 3.35
N SER A 32 24.43 -6.07 2.48
CA SER A 32 23.81 -5.27 1.40
C SER A 32 23.02 -4.06 1.94
N MET A 33 22.49 -4.14 3.15
CA MET A 33 21.71 -3.09 3.79
C MET A 33 22.52 -2.10 4.64
N ALA A 34 23.73 -2.48 5.06
CA ALA A 34 24.57 -1.69 5.95
C ALA A 34 25.40 -0.61 5.22
N GLY A 35 25.47 -0.64 3.88
CA GLY A 35 26.21 0.36 3.09
C GLY A 35 27.74 0.23 3.20
N SER A 36 28.47 0.99 2.38
CA SER A 36 29.94 0.95 2.24
C SER A 36 30.74 1.57 3.40
N MET A 37 30.09 1.97 4.50
CA MET A 37 30.75 2.58 5.67
C MET A 37 31.05 1.59 6.81
N ALA A 38 30.79 0.30 6.58
CA ALA A 38 30.97 -0.75 7.58
C ALA A 38 32.26 -1.53 7.31
N GLY A 39 33.35 -1.18 8.01
CA GLY A 39 34.52 -2.08 8.17
C GLY A 39 34.13 -3.41 8.82
N ASP A 40 35.11 -4.32 9.01
CA ASP A 40 34.88 -5.73 9.34
C ASP A 40 34.11 -6.03 10.64
N GLU A 41 33.89 -5.03 11.49
CA GLU A 41 33.08 -5.09 12.72
C GLU A 41 31.82 -4.19 12.65
N GLY A 42 31.23 -4.03 11.46
CA GLY A 42 30.18 -3.03 11.23
C GLY A 42 28.75 -3.36 11.72
N PRO A 43 27.84 -2.36 11.67
CA PRO A 43 26.45 -2.38 12.16
C PRO A 43 25.51 -3.41 11.49
N TRP A 44 26.01 -4.25 10.57
CA TRP A 44 25.20 -5.26 9.88
C TRP A 44 24.82 -6.43 10.80
N ARG A 45 25.61 -6.72 11.85
CA ARG A 45 25.30 -7.81 12.80
C ARG A 45 23.99 -7.59 13.53
N THR A 46 23.62 -6.35 13.83
CA THR A 46 22.34 -6.00 14.46
C THR A 46 21.14 -6.28 13.54
N LEU A 47 21.37 -6.42 12.23
CA LEU A 47 20.36 -6.81 11.25
C LEU A 47 20.15 -8.32 11.15
N MET A 48 20.94 -9.17 11.84
CA MET A 48 20.78 -10.63 11.75
C MET A 48 19.40 -11.11 12.16
N GLU A 49 18.93 -10.68 13.32
CA GLU A 49 17.61 -11.08 13.82
C GLU A 49 16.48 -10.52 12.94
N PRO A 50 16.50 -9.21 12.57
CA PRO A 50 15.55 -8.67 11.59
C PRO A 50 15.53 -9.41 10.25
N VAL A 51 16.69 -9.83 9.72
CA VAL A 51 16.79 -10.59 8.47
C VAL A 51 16.20 -11.98 8.61
N ARG A 52 16.47 -12.68 9.71
CA ARG A 52 15.90 -14.00 9.98
C ARG A 52 14.38 -13.92 10.13
N ALA A 53 13.87 -12.92 10.85
CA ALA A 53 12.44 -12.67 10.99
C ALA A 53 11.76 -12.38 9.63
N ALA A 54 12.36 -11.52 8.80
CA ALA A 54 11.83 -11.22 7.46
C ALA A 54 11.85 -12.47 6.55
N ALA A 55 12.90 -13.28 6.62
CA ALA A 55 12.98 -14.55 5.89
C ALA A 55 11.91 -15.55 6.37
N ALA A 56 11.64 -15.64 7.67
CA ALA A 56 10.56 -16.46 8.23
C ALA A 56 9.19 -16.03 7.68
N GLN A 57 8.91 -14.72 7.66
CA GLN A 57 7.66 -14.18 7.12
C GLN A 57 7.48 -14.51 5.63
N LEU A 58 8.54 -14.41 4.83
CA LEU A 58 8.50 -14.77 3.41
C LEU A 58 8.36 -16.29 3.21
N ALA A 59 8.94 -17.10 4.11
CA ALA A 59 8.84 -18.55 4.07
C ALA A 59 7.43 -19.05 4.41
N ALA A 60 6.78 -18.44 5.41
CA ALA A 60 5.38 -18.70 5.74
C ALA A 60 4.43 -18.44 4.55
N ARG A 61 4.81 -17.51 3.67
CA ARG A 61 4.07 -17.19 2.43
C ARG A 61 4.50 -18.05 1.23
N GLN A 62 5.43 -18.98 1.42
CA GLN A 62 6.04 -19.81 0.38
C GLN A 62 6.74 -19.00 -0.73
N ILE A 63 7.07 -17.73 -0.48
CA ILE A 63 7.80 -16.88 -1.42
C ILE A 63 9.27 -17.28 -1.43
N VAL A 64 9.82 -17.58 -0.26
CA VAL A 64 11.15 -18.18 -0.10
C VAL A 64 11.03 -19.53 0.60
N ARG A 65 12.09 -20.31 0.60
CA ARG A 65 12.29 -21.44 1.50
C ARG A 65 13.64 -21.31 2.18
N VAL A 66 13.77 -21.79 3.41
CA VAL A 66 15.02 -21.69 4.18
C VAL A 66 15.56 -23.08 4.45
N THR A 67 16.85 -23.30 4.18
CA THR A 67 17.49 -24.60 4.37
C THR A 67 18.72 -24.50 5.25
N GLN A 68 18.95 -25.51 6.09
CA GLN A 68 20.22 -25.76 6.78
C GLN A 68 20.80 -27.07 6.21
N GLY A 69 21.89 -26.95 5.45
CA GLY A 69 22.35 -28.05 4.59
C GLY A 69 21.28 -28.40 3.55
N ALA A 70 20.91 -29.68 3.48
CA ALA A 70 19.86 -30.19 2.60
C ALA A 70 18.44 -30.10 3.20
N LYS A 71 18.32 -29.84 4.50
CA LYS A 71 17.04 -29.87 5.21
C LYS A 71 16.37 -28.50 5.19
N GLU A 72 15.08 -28.46 4.87
CA GLU A 72 14.25 -27.26 5.03
C GLU A 72 13.95 -27.01 6.51
N VAL A 73 14.06 -25.75 6.94
CA VAL A 73 13.92 -25.34 8.34
C VAL A 73 12.97 -24.15 8.45
N ASP A 74 12.14 -24.14 9.48
CA ASP A 74 11.26 -23.02 9.79
C ASP A 74 11.95 -22.05 10.75
N LEU A 75 12.16 -20.81 10.30
CA LEU A 75 12.77 -19.75 11.10
C LEU A 75 11.79 -19.09 12.08
N ALA A 76 10.50 -19.43 12.07
CA ALA A 76 9.58 -19.06 13.14
C ALA A 76 9.90 -19.79 14.46
N ALA A 77 10.61 -20.92 14.39
CA ALA A 77 11.16 -21.62 15.53
C ALA A 77 12.65 -21.26 15.78
N PRO A 78 13.18 -21.47 17.00
CA PRO A 78 14.60 -21.22 17.29
C PRO A 78 15.54 -22.14 16.51
N VAL A 79 16.04 -21.68 15.36
CA VAL A 79 17.03 -22.40 14.53
C VAL A 79 18.42 -21.82 14.74
N LYS A 80 19.32 -22.61 15.35
CA LYS A 80 20.73 -22.22 15.58
C LYS A 80 21.60 -22.48 14.35
N GLY A 81 22.53 -21.57 14.09
CA GLY A 81 23.59 -21.75 13.10
C GLY A 81 23.29 -21.22 11.69
N PRO A 82 24.16 -21.54 10.71
CA PRO A 82 24.06 -21.00 9.35
C PRO A 82 22.84 -21.54 8.60
N VAL A 83 22.13 -20.64 7.90
CA VAL A 83 20.99 -20.98 7.05
C VAL A 83 21.15 -20.37 5.66
N ARG A 84 20.49 -20.98 4.67
CA ARG A 84 20.44 -20.52 3.28
C ARG A 84 19.00 -20.19 2.93
N ILE A 85 18.77 -19.02 2.35
CA ILE A 85 17.47 -18.58 1.84
C ILE A 85 17.45 -18.86 0.33
N ARG A 86 16.39 -19.48 -0.16
CA ARG A 86 16.20 -19.92 -1.55
C ARG A 86 14.84 -19.46 -2.06
N ARG A 87 14.66 -19.44 -3.38
CA ARG A 87 13.34 -19.18 -4.01
C ARG A 87 12.31 -20.20 -3.54
N GLY A 88 11.09 -19.79 -3.18
CA GLY A 88 10.02 -20.67 -2.71
C GLY A 88 9.07 -21.09 -3.85
N LEU A 89 8.05 -21.88 -3.53
CA LEU A 89 7.06 -22.35 -4.51
C LEU A 89 6.30 -21.22 -5.20
N LYS A 90 6.06 -20.11 -4.49
CA LYS A 90 5.38 -18.92 -5.01
C LYS A 90 6.35 -17.86 -5.53
N TRP A 91 7.55 -18.28 -5.96
CA TRP A 91 8.54 -17.36 -6.52
C TRP A 91 8.09 -16.81 -7.88
N GLY A 92 7.63 -15.54 -7.89
CA GLY A 92 7.06 -14.88 -9.07
C GLY A 92 7.89 -13.72 -9.62
N ASN A 93 9.23 -13.82 -9.68
CA ASN A 93 10.14 -12.80 -10.25
C ASN A 93 9.79 -11.35 -9.84
N GLY A 94 9.70 -11.08 -8.53
CA GLY A 94 9.37 -9.76 -7.98
C GLY A 94 7.88 -9.39 -7.93
N LYS A 95 6.99 -10.15 -8.58
CA LYS A 95 5.53 -9.92 -8.49
C LYS A 95 4.92 -10.37 -7.16
N ALA A 96 5.52 -11.34 -6.47
CA ALA A 96 4.98 -11.85 -5.20
C ALA A 96 4.97 -10.79 -4.09
N LEU A 97 6.03 -9.98 -3.99
CA LEU A 97 6.03 -8.81 -3.10
C LEU A 97 5.25 -7.63 -3.68
N ALA A 98 5.32 -7.37 -4.98
CA ALA A 98 4.59 -6.25 -5.60
C ALA A 98 3.06 -6.41 -5.54
N ALA A 99 2.56 -7.65 -5.50
CA ALA A 99 1.15 -7.94 -5.28
C ALA A 99 0.72 -7.63 -3.84
N GLU A 100 1.62 -7.81 -2.86
CA GLU A 100 1.36 -7.54 -1.45
C GLU A 100 1.66 -6.09 -1.04
N ASP A 101 2.66 -5.42 -1.62
CA ASP A 101 2.80 -3.95 -1.53
C ASP A 101 1.55 -3.29 -2.13
N LYS A 102 0.97 -3.86 -3.19
CA LYS A 102 -0.33 -3.46 -3.71
C LYS A 102 -1.50 -3.86 -2.81
N ALA A 103 -1.46 -4.99 -2.12
CA ALA A 103 -2.55 -5.43 -1.24
C ALA A 103 -2.54 -4.69 0.11
N ALA A 104 -1.38 -4.38 0.67
CA ALA A 104 -1.20 -3.53 1.84
C ALA A 104 -1.46 -2.04 1.51
N ALA A 105 -1.07 -1.57 0.31
CA ALA A 105 -1.54 -0.28 -0.22
C ALA A 105 -3.01 -0.29 -0.68
N ASN A 106 -3.70 -1.43 -0.55
CA ASN A 106 -5.10 -1.62 -0.92
C ASN A 106 -5.87 -2.34 0.19
N GLU A 107 -5.37 -2.34 1.43
CA GLU A 107 -6.25 -2.30 2.58
C GLU A 107 -7.04 -1.00 2.43
N PRO A 108 -8.34 -0.97 2.70
CA PRO A 108 -9.06 0.29 2.70
C PRO A 108 -8.43 1.11 3.83
N GLU A 109 -7.46 1.97 3.50
CA GLU A 109 -7.01 3.06 4.36
C GLU A 109 -8.31 3.77 4.73
N GLN A 110 -8.79 3.49 5.94
CA GLN A 110 -10.05 4.02 6.41
C GLN A 110 -9.78 5.48 6.70
N TYR A 111 -9.92 6.28 5.65
CA TYR A 111 -9.64 7.70 5.72
C TYR A 111 -10.57 8.35 6.75
N PRO A 112 -10.04 9.21 7.63
CA PRO A 112 -10.84 9.93 8.60
C PRO A 112 -11.98 10.67 7.89
N ALA A 113 -13.20 10.46 8.38
CA ALA A 113 -14.39 11.17 7.91
C ALA A 113 -14.63 12.39 8.80
N THR A 114 -15.04 13.51 8.19
CA THR A 114 -15.41 14.72 8.95
C THR A 114 -16.57 14.42 9.91
N PRO A 115 -16.70 15.15 11.03
CA PRO A 115 -17.75 14.89 12.03
C PRO A 115 -19.18 14.95 11.49
N ASP A 116 -19.40 15.78 10.47
CA ASP A 116 -20.68 15.93 9.78
C ASP A 116 -20.92 14.88 8.66
N GLY A 117 -19.94 14.00 8.43
CA GLY A 117 -20.02 12.94 7.43
C GLY A 117 -19.99 13.41 5.97
N ARG A 118 -19.68 14.68 5.68
CA ARG A 118 -19.67 15.22 4.30
C ARG A 118 -18.42 14.85 3.51
N TYR A 119 -17.29 14.73 4.18
CA TYR A 119 -15.99 14.51 3.56
C TYR A 119 -15.21 13.37 4.22
N PHE A 120 -14.23 12.85 3.49
CA PHE A 120 -13.12 12.07 4.04
C PHE A 120 -11.79 12.73 3.66
N VAL A 121 -10.73 12.45 4.43
CA VAL A 121 -9.43 13.11 4.22
C VAL A 121 -8.39 12.14 3.68
N VAL A 122 -7.81 12.48 2.53
CA VAL A 122 -6.66 11.77 1.94
C VAL A 122 -5.49 12.74 1.83
N ARG A 123 -4.38 12.44 2.52
CA ARG A 123 -3.17 13.29 2.53
C ARG A 123 -3.48 14.77 2.85
N GLY A 124 -4.31 15.00 3.87
CA GLY A 124 -4.73 16.34 4.31
C GLY A 124 -5.73 17.07 3.40
N ARG A 125 -6.16 16.46 2.29
CA ARG A 125 -7.15 17.02 1.36
C ARG A 125 -8.52 16.37 1.57
N LEU A 126 -9.55 17.20 1.63
CA LEU A 126 -10.95 16.78 1.73
C LEU A 126 -11.44 16.23 0.39
N TRP A 127 -12.18 15.13 0.45
CA TRP A 127 -12.87 14.52 -0.67
C TRP A 127 -14.32 14.31 -0.28
N ARG A 128 -15.23 14.87 -1.07
CA ARG A 128 -16.65 14.80 -0.78
C ARG A 128 -17.14 13.35 -0.89
N LYS A 129 -17.91 12.90 0.10
CA LYS A 129 -18.54 11.58 0.09
C LYS A 129 -19.74 11.57 -0.85
N ALA A 130 -20.06 10.38 -1.35
CA ALA A 130 -21.30 10.15 -2.07
C ALA A 130 -22.51 10.48 -1.17
N ASN A 131 -23.60 10.95 -1.77
CA ASN A 131 -24.82 11.28 -1.07
C ASN A 131 -25.36 10.03 -0.33
N PRO A 132 -25.40 10.05 1.02
CA PRO A 132 -25.83 8.90 1.80
C PRO A 132 -27.33 8.62 1.69
N SER A 133 -28.12 9.59 1.23
CA SER A 133 -29.57 9.46 1.05
C SER A 133 -29.98 8.81 -0.27
N LEU A 134 -29.02 8.41 -1.11
CA LEU A 134 -29.32 7.66 -2.33
C LEU A 134 -29.84 6.26 -1.98
N ALA A 135 -30.97 5.88 -2.59
CA ALA A 135 -31.48 4.52 -2.47
C ALA A 135 -30.42 3.50 -2.92
N ALA A 136 -30.28 2.40 -2.18
CA ALA A 136 -29.28 1.36 -2.44
C ALA A 136 -29.21 0.92 -3.93
N PRO A 137 -30.31 0.57 -4.62
CA PRO A 137 -30.24 0.16 -6.03
C PRO A 137 -29.74 1.28 -6.96
N VAL A 138 -30.07 2.54 -6.67
CA VAL A 138 -29.59 3.69 -7.44
C VAL A 138 -28.10 3.87 -7.24
N ARG A 139 -27.64 3.82 -5.97
CA ARG A 139 -26.22 3.92 -5.63
C ARG A 139 -25.42 2.82 -6.30
N GLU A 140 -25.88 1.57 -6.25
CA GLU A 140 -25.23 0.43 -6.89
C GLU A 140 -25.13 0.60 -8.41
N GLY A 141 -26.21 1.03 -9.06
CA GLY A 141 -26.22 1.31 -10.49
C GLY A 141 -25.21 2.39 -10.89
N LEU A 142 -25.11 3.46 -10.10
CA LEU A 142 -24.15 4.54 -10.33
C LEU A 142 -22.69 4.11 -10.08
N VAL A 143 -22.44 3.32 -9.02
CA VAL A 143 -21.12 2.73 -8.77
C VAL A 143 -20.71 1.80 -9.92
N LYS A 144 -21.64 0.99 -10.44
CA LYS A 144 -21.39 0.13 -11.60
C LYS A 144 -20.98 0.96 -12.83
N LYS A 145 -21.76 1.98 -13.19
CA LYS A 145 -21.44 2.92 -14.29
C LYS A 145 -20.05 3.55 -14.11
N LEU A 146 -19.73 4.01 -12.90
CA LEU A 146 -18.42 4.58 -12.58
C LEU A 146 -17.27 3.59 -12.80
N MET A 147 -17.44 2.33 -12.39
CA MET A 147 -16.41 1.30 -12.58
C MET A 147 -16.26 0.88 -14.04
N ASP A 148 -17.36 0.83 -14.80
CA ASP A 148 -17.34 0.59 -16.24
C ASP A 148 -16.58 1.69 -16.98
N ALA A 149 -16.88 2.96 -16.69
CA ALA A 149 -16.18 4.10 -17.27
C ALA A 149 -14.67 4.11 -16.90
N ARG A 150 -14.32 3.75 -15.66
CA ARG A 150 -12.91 3.58 -15.25
C ARG A 150 -12.21 2.44 -15.98
N ARG A 151 -12.91 1.33 -16.24
CA ARG A 151 -12.37 0.21 -17.04
C ARG A 151 -12.07 0.65 -18.46
N ALA A 152 -12.93 1.48 -19.07
CA ALA A 152 -12.72 2.03 -20.41
C ALA A 152 -11.46 2.90 -20.52
N LEU A 153 -10.97 3.47 -19.41
CA LEU A 153 -9.71 4.24 -19.37
C LEU A 153 -8.44 3.38 -19.25
N ARG A 154 -8.56 2.06 -19.08
CA ARG A 154 -7.40 1.17 -18.95
C ARG A 154 -6.77 0.85 -20.32
N GLY A 155 -5.45 0.83 -20.33
CA GLY A 155 -4.66 0.50 -21.52
C GLY A 155 -4.56 1.65 -22.52
N ARG A 156 -3.96 1.35 -23.68
CA ARG A 156 -3.87 2.29 -24.79
C ARG A 156 -5.20 2.29 -25.55
N ARG A 157 -5.81 3.46 -25.67
CA ARG A 157 -7.11 3.69 -26.31
C ARG A 157 -7.05 4.99 -27.13
N PRO A 158 -7.86 5.14 -28.20
CA PRO A 158 -8.01 6.40 -28.90
C PRO A 158 -8.40 7.55 -27.96
N GLU A 159 -7.92 8.77 -28.22
CA GLU A 159 -8.18 9.92 -27.32
C GLU A 159 -9.66 10.29 -27.23
N ALA A 160 -10.42 10.07 -28.32
CA ALA A 160 -11.87 10.26 -28.32
C ALA A 160 -12.57 9.32 -27.31
N GLU A 161 -12.22 8.03 -27.30
CA GLU A 161 -12.75 7.05 -26.32
C GLU A 161 -12.36 7.42 -24.89
N ARG A 162 -11.12 7.89 -24.69
CA ARG A 162 -10.65 8.32 -23.36
C ARG A 162 -11.41 9.56 -22.88
N THR A 163 -11.68 10.51 -23.77
CA THR A 163 -12.46 11.71 -23.48
C THR A 163 -13.88 11.35 -23.10
N ALA A 164 -14.54 10.48 -23.87
CA ALA A 164 -15.88 9.98 -23.56
C ALA A 164 -15.91 9.26 -22.20
N ALA A 165 -14.94 8.37 -21.93
CA ALA A 165 -14.86 7.66 -20.65
C ALA A 165 -14.59 8.61 -19.46
N ARG A 166 -13.78 9.66 -19.63
CA ARG A 166 -13.59 10.70 -18.60
C ARG A 166 -14.89 11.47 -18.33
N ALA A 167 -15.67 11.80 -19.37
CA ALA A 167 -16.96 12.45 -19.22
C ALA A 167 -17.95 11.55 -18.45
N GLN A 168 -18.02 10.26 -18.78
CA GLN A 168 -18.84 9.28 -18.05
C GLN A 168 -18.42 9.12 -16.58
N VAL A 169 -17.11 9.15 -16.30
CA VAL A 169 -16.62 9.16 -14.90
C VAL A 169 -17.12 10.40 -14.16
N ASP A 170 -17.07 11.56 -14.80
CA ASP A 170 -17.51 12.80 -14.16
C ASP A 170 -19.03 12.81 -13.93
N GLU A 171 -19.82 12.44 -14.93
CA GLU A 171 -21.27 12.28 -14.83
C GLU A 171 -21.68 11.34 -13.69
N ALA A 172 -21.07 10.14 -13.63
CA ALA A 172 -21.36 9.19 -12.57
C ALA A 172 -20.99 9.74 -11.17
N LYS A 173 -19.89 10.49 -11.05
CA LYS A 173 -19.50 11.13 -9.79
C LYS A 173 -20.41 12.27 -9.37
N GLN A 174 -20.89 13.07 -10.32
CA GLN A 174 -21.89 14.10 -10.06
C GLN A 174 -23.20 13.46 -9.60
N ALA A 175 -23.67 12.41 -10.27
CA ALA A 175 -24.88 11.67 -9.88
C ALA A 175 -24.75 10.98 -8.51
N LEU A 176 -23.56 10.51 -8.13
CA LEU A 176 -23.28 10.01 -6.79
C LEU A 176 -23.23 11.12 -5.73
N GLY A 177 -23.17 12.40 -6.13
CA GLY A 177 -23.00 13.53 -5.23
C GLY A 177 -21.56 13.78 -4.76
N GLU A 178 -20.56 13.09 -5.33
CA GLU A 178 -19.13 13.30 -5.05
C GLU A 178 -18.59 14.60 -5.70
N ARG A 179 -19.32 15.13 -6.68
CA ARG A 179 -19.02 16.34 -7.46
C ARG A 179 -20.30 17.09 -7.81
N GLY A 180 -20.15 18.30 -8.35
CA GLY A 180 -21.29 19.12 -8.74
C GLY A 180 -22.02 19.72 -7.53
N PRO A 181 -23.34 19.96 -7.65
CA PRO A 181 -24.16 20.48 -6.56
C PRO A 181 -23.99 19.69 -5.27
N VAL A 182 -24.07 20.37 -4.14
CA VAL A 182 -24.00 19.76 -2.81
C VAL A 182 -25.28 18.99 -2.50
N TRP A 183 -25.17 17.90 -1.74
CA TRP A 183 -26.33 17.09 -1.35
C TRP A 183 -26.90 17.47 0.03
N TRP A 184 -26.28 18.43 0.73
CA TRP A 184 -26.80 19.00 1.96
C TRP A 184 -27.60 20.28 1.68
N THR A 185 -28.52 20.61 2.58
CA THR A 185 -29.50 21.70 2.43
C THR A 185 -29.31 22.85 3.41
N ASP A 186 -28.32 22.77 4.31
CA ASP A 186 -28.07 23.77 5.35
C ASP A 186 -27.34 25.03 4.85
N GLY A 187 -27.11 25.15 3.54
CA GLY A 187 -26.44 26.29 2.92
C GLY A 187 -24.93 26.34 3.14
N ALA A 188 -24.30 25.34 3.78
CA ALA A 188 -22.87 25.33 3.97
C ALA A 188 -22.12 25.28 2.62
N PRO A 189 -20.97 25.97 2.48
CA PRO A 189 -20.18 25.94 1.25
C PRO A 189 -19.55 24.56 1.03
N ASP A 190 -19.18 24.29 -0.23
CA ASP A 190 -18.42 23.08 -0.56
C ASP A 190 -16.90 23.27 -0.42
N PHE A 191 -16.28 22.41 0.38
CA PHE A 191 -14.84 22.31 0.55
C PHE A 191 -14.20 21.11 -0.18
N ASN A 192 -14.87 20.51 -1.17
CA ASN A 192 -14.32 19.38 -1.92
C ASN A 192 -12.96 19.73 -2.55
N ARG A 193 -11.95 18.89 -2.31
CA ARG A 193 -10.56 19.08 -2.75
C ARG A 193 -9.81 20.24 -2.08
N HIS A 194 -10.35 20.85 -1.02
CA HIS A 194 -9.61 21.81 -0.20
C HIS A 194 -8.70 21.09 0.80
N MET A 195 -7.64 21.75 1.25
CA MET A 195 -6.84 21.24 2.37
C MET A 195 -7.62 21.43 3.66
N ALA A 196 -7.78 20.38 4.48
CA ALA A 196 -8.57 20.43 5.71
C ALA A 196 -8.15 21.57 6.65
N LYS A 197 -6.84 21.85 6.73
CA LYS A 197 -6.29 22.97 7.50
C LYS A 197 -6.77 24.38 7.10
N ASN A 198 -7.28 24.53 5.88
CA ASN A 198 -7.77 25.80 5.33
C ASN A 198 -9.31 25.87 5.32
N THR A 199 -9.97 25.08 6.17
CA THR A 199 -11.43 24.95 6.22
C THR A 199 -11.90 24.92 7.68
N PRO A 200 -13.21 24.99 7.95
CA PRO A 200 -13.75 24.80 9.29
C PRO A 200 -13.37 23.47 9.95
N TYR A 201 -12.93 22.48 9.18
CA TYR A 201 -12.46 21.18 9.68
C TYR A 201 -11.02 21.20 10.20
N ARG A 202 -10.33 22.35 10.24
CA ARG A 202 -8.92 22.47 10.65
C ARG A 202 -8.66 21.88 12.04
N ASP A 203 -9.43 22.31 13.03
CA ASP A 203 -9.14 21.99 14.44
C ASP A 203 -9.43 20.51 14.71
N TRP A 204 -10.52 19.98 14.13
CA TRP A 204 -10.79 18.55 14.10
C TRP A 204 -9.66 17.76 13.42
N PHE A 205 -9.17 18.22 12.26
CA PHE A 205 -8.12 17.53 11.52
C PHE A 205 -6.78 17.52 12.28
N ALA A 206 -6.45 18.60 12.98
CA ALA A 206 -5.24 18.71 13.80
C ALA A 206 -5.26 17.76 15.01
N ALA A 207 -6.44 17.41 15.52
CA ALA A 207 -6.61 16.48 16.64
C ALA A 207 -6.52 15.00 16.26
N LEU A 208 -6.38 14.65 14.97
CA LEU A 208 -6.31 13.25 14.53
C LEU A 208 -4.93 12.62 14.83
N PRO A 209 -4.88 11.39 15.39
CA PRO A 209 -3.62 10.74 15.73
C PRO A 209 -2.83 10.31 14.48
N GLY A 210 -1.51 10.52 14.49
CA GLY A 210 -0.58 9.90 13.53
C GLY A 210 -0.46 10.56 12.16
N ILE A 211 -0.91 11.81 11.98
CA ILE A 211 -0.71 12.55 10.73
C ILE A 211 0.58 13.38 10.83
N PRO A 212 1.57 13.22 9.92
CA PRO A 212 2.72 14.11 9.86
C PRO A 212 2.25 15.54 9.55
N GLY A 213 2.45 16.47 10.49
CA GLY A 213 2.12 17.90 10.34
C GLY A 213 0.98 18.46 11.20
N GLY A 214 0.59 17.80 12.30
CA GLY A 214 -0.12 18.47 13.41
C GLY A 214 0.83 19.35 14.23
N PRO A 215 0.36 20.43 14.90
CA PRO A 215 1.22 21.24 15.74
C PRO A 215 1.62 20.46 17.00
N ASP A 216 2.90 20.55 17.37
CA ASP A 216 3.43 20.16 18.69
C ASP A 216 2.74 20.95 19.82
#